data_AF-A0A914VHI7-F1
#
_entry.id   AF-A0A914VHI7-F1
#
_cell.length_a   1.000
_cell.length_b   1.000
_cell.length_c   1.000
_cell.angle_alpha   90.00
_cell.angle_beta   90.00
_cell.angle_gamma   90.00
#
_symmetry.space_group_name_H-M   'P 1'
#
loop_
_entity.id
_entity.type
_entity.pdbx_description
1 polymer ?
#
loop_
_entity_poly.entity_id
_entity_poly.type
_entity_poly.pdbx_seq_one_letter_code
_entity_poly.pdbx_strand_id
1 'polypeptide(L)'
;MRDKGHLNNTLLIVMADHGHRFAKLRETHQGQLEERLPFFSFVMPPWFRQSHGKLAWANLKMNAKRLTTPFDIHATLMDILSWPTDEQLTDVDVPKERSMSLWRPIPSDRICAEAGVEAHWCTCLNWGSADGYESEVNATARALVQAINDQTKPERKLCAELSLNKIVDAKRLVSHSDMLRYKWVKDKDGFVPDLSGNTKLSFATYQLHVITEPGHALYEATLQYNIDNGNFTIDFTSISHINAYGDQPHCIIDKNYFLAAYCVCYDKI
;
A
#
# COMPACT_ATOMS: atom_id res chain seq x y z
N MET A 1 -26.72 19.52 8.19
CA MET A 1 -25.91 20.30 7.24
C MET A 1 -26.39 20.12 5.80
N ARG A 2 -26.42 18.87 5.27
CA ARG A 2 -26.85 18.59 3.89
C ARG A 2 -28.32 18.93 3.61
N ASP A 3 -29.25 18.41 4.40
CA ASP A 3 -30.71 18.53 4.13
C ASP A 3 -31.24 19.96 4.29
N LYS A 4 -30.50 20.79 5.05
CA LYS A 4 -30.80 22.23 5.21
C LYS A 4 -30.14 23.11 4.15
N GLY A 5 -29.46 22.53 3.15
CA GLY A 5 -28.82 23.26 2.06
C GLY A 5 -27.53 24.02 2.42
N HIS A 6 -27.03 23.91 3.66
CA HIS A 6 -25.83 24.65 4.09
C HIS A 6 -24.57 24.27 3.30
N LEU A 7 -24.51 23.07 2.72
CA LEU A 7 -23.38 22.63 1.91
C LEU A 7 -23.47 23.06 0.44
N ASN A 8 -24.54 23.76 0.03
CA ASN A 8 -24.72 24.16 -1.37
C ASN A 8 -23.73 25.22 -1.83
N ASN A 9 -23.12 25.97 -0.91
CA ASN A 9 -22.12 26.99 -1.23
C ASN A 9 -20.98 27.03 -0.19
N THR A 10 -20.63 25.88 0.38
CA THR A 10 -19.60 25.77 1.41
C THR A 10 -18.59 24.71 1.04
N LEU A 11 -17.31 25.09 1.06
CA LEU A 11 -16.20 24.17 1.23
C LEU A 11 -16.08 23.84 2.72
N LEU A 12 -16.22 22.57 3.08
CA LEU A 12 -16.01 22.11 4.45
C LEU A 12 -14.80 21.17 4.48
N ILE A 13 -13.84 21.48 5.35
CA ILE A 13 -12.68 20.66 5.65
C ILE A 13 -12.85 20.11 7.06
N VAL A 14 -12.70 18.80 7.23
CA VAL A 14 -12.64 18.15 8.54
C VAL A 14 -11.29 17.46 8.63
N MET A 15 -10.49 17.86 9.62
CA MET A 15 -9.14 17.36 9.82
C MET A 15 -8.81 17.19 11.30
N ALA A 16 -7.98 16.21 11.60
CA ALA A 16 -7.34 16.06 12.90
C ALA A 16 -5.90 16.61 12.85
N ASP A 17 -5.41 17.16 13.96
CA ASP A 17 -4.02 17.58 14.11
C ASP A 17 -3.07 16.38 14.21
N HIS A 18 -3.54 15.31 14.85
CA HIS A 18 -2.89 14.02 14.93
C HIS A 18 -3.93 12.90 15.08
N GLY A 19 -3.51 11.66 14.86
CA GLY A 19 -4.32 10.49 15.21
C GLY A 19 -4.29 10.17 16.70
N HIS A 20 -4.51 8.91 17.07
CA HIS A 20 -4.67 8.53 18.47
C HIS A 20 -3.35 8.58 19.28
N ARG A 21 -3.10 9.72 19.93
CA ARG A 21 -1.81 10.05 20.55
C ARG A 21 -1.62 9.55 21.99
N PHE A 22 -2.67 9.56 22.82
CA PHE A 22 -2.55 9.43 24.27
C PHE A 22 -3.03 8.07 24.80
N ALA A 23 -2.35 7.01 24.41
CA ALA A 23 -2.55 5.68 25.00
C ALA A 23 -1.33 4.79 24.85
N LYS A 24 -1.26 3.73 25.66
CA LYS A 24 -0.27 2.64 25.51
C LYS A 24 -0.25 2.05 24.10
N LEU A 25 -1.37 2.13 23.37
CA LEU A 25 -1.44 1.71 21.97
C LEU A 25 -0.39 2.40 21.09
N ARG A 26 -0.02 3.67 21.37
CA ARG A 26 1.01 4.42 20.64
C ARG A 26 2.38 3.73 20.64
N GLU A 27 2.67 2.90 21.65
CA GLU A 27 3.94 2.16 21.76
C GLU A 27 4.02 0.96 20.80
N THR A 28 2.92 0.63 20.13
CA THR A 28 2.85 -0.45 19.13
C THR A 28 3.08 0.09 17.73
N HIS A 29 3.57 -0.74 16.80
CA HIS A 29 3.74 -0.39 15.39
C HIS A 29 2.44 0.14 14.76
N GLN A 30 1.30 -0.51 15.03
CA GLN A 30 -0.01 -0.06 14.56
C GLN A 30 -0.40 1.30 15.16
N GLY A 31 -0.15 1.54 16.45
CA GLY A 31 -0.45 2.81 17.08
C GLY A 31 0.43 3.96 16.60
N GLN A 32 1.69 3.69 16.23
CA GLN A 32 2.52 4.70 15.57
C GLN A 32 1.97 5.08 14.18
N LEU A 33 1.46 4.13 13.41
CA LEU A 33 0.79 4.43 12.13
C LEU A 33 -0.49 5.25 12.36
N GLU A 34 -1.32 4.85 13.33
CA GLU A 34 -2.56 5.55 13.67
C GLU A 34 -2.30 7.00 14.10
N GLU A 35 -1.30 7.28 14.94
CA GLU A 35 -0.94 8.64 15.34
C GLU A 35 -0.58 9.52 14.13
N ARG A 36 0.13 8.95 13.17
CA ARG A 36 0.79 9.69 12.07
C ARG A 36 -0.03 9.76 10.79
N LEU A 37 -1.17 9.09 10.76
CA LEU A 37 -2.14 9.13 9.66
C LEU A 37 -3.45 9.76 10.16
N PRO A 38 -3.46 11.04 10.55
CA PRO A 38 -4.69 11.70 10.99
C PRO A 38 -5.75 11.72 9.89
N PHE A 39 -7.01 11.68 10.31
CA PHE A 39 -8.14 11.82 9.39
C PHE A 39 -8.14 13.19 8.72
N PHE A 40 -8.41 13.20 7.41
CA PHE A 40 -8.58 14.41 6.62
C PHE A 40 -9.65 14.20 5.55
N SER A 41 -10.54 15.18 5.38
CA SER A 41 -11.59 15.11 4.36
C SER A 41 -12.03 16.48 3.87
N PHE A 42 -12.46 16.49 2.60
CA PHE A 42 -13.11 17.61 1.94
C PHE A 42 -14.57 17.29 1.63
N VAL A 43 -15.42 18.29 1.83
CA VAL A 43 -16.78 18.33 1.31
C VAL A 43 -16.91 19.55 0.42
N MET A 44 -17.00 19.31 -0.89
CA MET A 44 -17.22 20.35 -1.90
C MET A 44 -18.72 20.60 -2.11
N PRO A 45 -19.12 21.83 -2.46
CA PRO A 45 -20.46 22.11 -2.96
C PRO A 45 -20.84 21.21 -4.14
N PRO A 46 -22.10 20.74 -4.26
CA PRO A 46 -22.50 19.86 -5.35
C PRO A 46 -22.24 20.45 -6.75
N TRP A 47 -22.44 21.76 -6.92
CA TRP A 47 -22.24 22.45 -8.19
C TRP A 47 -20.78 22.43 -8.65
N PHE A 48 -19.82 22.41 -7.73
CA PHE A 48 -18.39 22.47 -8.02
C PHE A 48 -17.93 21.32 -8.91
N ARG A 49 -18.56 20.15 -8.75
CA ARG A 49 -18.23 18.92 -9.49
C ARG A 49 -18.62 18.99 -10.97
N GLN A 50 -19.47 19.94 -11.35
CA GLN A 50 -20.05 20.09 -12.69
C GLN A 50 -19.76 21.46 -13.32
N SER A 51 -18.95 22.30 -12.65
CA SER A 51 -18.58 23.63 -13.10
C SER A 51 -17.10 23.69 -13.51
N HIS A 52 -16.50 24.89 -13.51
CA HIS A 52 -15.05 25.09 -13.64
C HIS A 52 -14.24 24.31 -12.59
N GLY A 53 -14.85 23.88 -11.48
CA GLY A 53 -14.21 23.03 -10.47
C GLY A 53 -14.07 21.55 -10.86
N LYS A 54 -14.61 21.13 -12.01
CA LYS A 54 -14.66 19.70 -12.40
C LYS A 54 -13.28 19.05 -12.46
N LEU A 55 -12.28 19.75 -13.01
CA LEU A 55 -10.91 19.22 -13.10
C LEU A 55 -10.26 19.12 -11.72
N ALA A 56 -10.32 20.19 -10.92
CA ALA A 56 -9.84 20.20 -9.54
C ALA A 56 -10.51 19.10 -8.67
N TRP A 57 -11.80 18.82 -8.89
CA TRP A 57 -12.50 17.71 -8.24
C TRP A 57 -11.97 16.34 -8.67
N ALA A 58 -11.61 16.16 -9.95
CA ALA A 58 -10.99 14.93 -10.43
C ALA A 58 -9.62 14.71 -9.79
N ASN A 59 -8.81 15.77 -9.71
CA ASN A 59 -7.50 15.76 -9.06
C ASN A 59 -7.61 15.45 -7.58
N LEU A 60 -8.53 16.10 -6.85
CA LEU A 60 -8.75 15.83 -5.43
C LEU A 60 -9.10 14.36 -5.15
N LYS A 61 -9.95 13.75 -6.00
CA LYS A 61 -10.26 12.30 -5.89
C LYS A 61 -9.06 11.41 -6.17
N MET A 62 -8.19 11.80 -7.10
CA MET A 62 -6.94 11.09 -7.38
C MET A 62 -5.98 11.19 -6.20
N ASN A 63 -5.83 12.40 -5.65
CA ASN A 63 -4.94 12.73 -4.55
C ASN A 63 -5.32 12.07 -3.22
N ALA A 64 -6.59 11.68 -3.05
CA ALA A 64 -7.03 10.89 -1.90
C ALA A 64 -6.29 9.54 -1.74
N LYS A 65 -5.56 9.09 -2.77
CA LYS A 65 -4.70 7.89 -2.76
C LYS A 65 -3.21 8.21 -2.88
N ARG A 66 -2.80 9.44 -2.59
CA ARG A 66 -1.42 9.94 -2.70
C ARG A 66 -0.88 10.38 -1.34
N LEU A 67 0.44 10.47 -1.21
CA LEU A 67 1.08 11.04 -0.04
C LEU A 67 0.83 12.55 -0.01
N THR A 68 0.03 12.99 0.97
CA THR A 68 -0.29 14.39 1.20
C THR A 68 0.01 14.78 2.64
N THR A 69 0.21 16.07 2.88
CA THR A 69 0.59 16.64 4.18
C THR A 69 -0.22 17.89 4.47
N PRO A 70 -0.20 18.39 5.73
CA PRO A 70 -0.80 19.68 6.04
C PRO A 70 -0.24 20.88 5.25
N PHE A 71 0.98 20.78 4.71
CA PHE A 71 1.54 21.82 3.84
C PHE A 71 0.78 21.92 2.51
N ASP A 72 0.29 20.80 2.00
CA ASP A 72 -0.52 20.77 0.78
C ASP A 72 -1.88 21.44 0.99
N ILE A 73 -2.44 21.33 2.20
CA ILE A 73 -3.67 22.04 2.59
C ILE A 73 -3.44 23.55 2.54
N HIS A 74 -2.30 24.03 3.04
CA HIS A 74 -1.96 25.46 2.98
C HIS A 74 -1.95 25.98 1.53
N ALA A 75 -1.24 25.29 0.62
CA ALA A 75 -1.23 25.65 -0.80
C ALA A 75 -2.63 25.59 -1.43
N THR A 76 -3.41 24.57 -1.07
CA THR A 76 -4.81 24.41 -1.52
C THR A 76 -5.68 25.59 -1.09
N LEU A 77 -5.52 26.08 0.15
CA LEU A 77 -6.25 27.24 0.66
C LEU A 77 -5.82 28.54 -0.03
N MET A 78 -4.54 28.69 -0.35
CA MET A 78 -4.03 29.85 -1.11
C MET A 78 -4.63 29.91 -2.52
N ASP A 79 -4.74 28.77 -3.20
CA ASP A 79 -5.40 28.68 -4.50
C ASP A 79 -6.91 29.02 -4.44
N ILE A 80 -7.58 28.85 -3.30
CA ILE A 80 -8.98 29.30 -3.18
C ILE A 80 -9.08 30.83 -3.25
N LEU A 81 -8.09 31.54 -2.70
CA LEU A 81 -8.03 33.00 -2.73
C LEU A 81 -7.72 33.52 -4.14
N SER A 82 -6.97 32.75 -4.92
CA SER A 82 -6.60 33.05 -6.31
C SER A 82 -6.76 31.80 -7.17
N TRP A 83 -7.98 31.59 -7.67
CA TRP A 83 -8.34 30.34 -8.37
C TRP A 83 -7.45 30.08 -9.59
N PRO A 84 -6.88 28.87 -9.73
CA PRO A 84 -5.98 28.54 -10.84
C PRO A 84 -6.72 28.41 -12.17
N THR A 85 -5.99 28.62 -13.27
CA THR A 85 -6.48 28.31 -14.62
C THR A 85 -6.53 26.80 -14.86
N ASP A 86 -7.28 26.37 -15.89
CA ASP A 86 -7.33 24.95 -16.27
C ASP A 86 -5.94 24.40 -16.63
N GLU A 87 -5.09 25.21 -17.26
CA GLU A 87 -3.69 24.85 -17.57
C GLU A 87 -2.90 24.58 -16.28
N GLN A 88 -3.01 25.47 -15.28
CA GLN A 88 -2.37 25.29 -13.97
C GLN A 88 -2.93 24.10 -13.21
N LEU A 89 -4.20 23.72 -13.42
CA LEU A 89 -4.81 22.53 -12.82
C LEU A 89 -4.35 21.22 -13.46
N THR A 90 -3.77 21.26 -14.66
CA THR A 90 -3.17 20.10 -15.34
C THR A 90 -1.68 19.93 -15.06
N ASP A 91 -1.01 20.99 -14.61
CA ASP A 91 0.42 20.95 -14.32
C ASP A 91 0.68 20.08 -13.08
N VAL A 92 1.66 19.18 -13.18
CA VAL A 92 2.13 18.45 -12.01
C VAL A 92 3.04 19.43 -11.28
N ASP A 93 2.58 19.94 -10.13
CA ASP A 93 3.37 20.86 -9.31
C ASP A 93 4.80 20.31 -9.19
N VAL A 94 5.76 21.03 -9.75
CA VAL A 94 7.15 20.56 -9.78
C VAL A 94 7.64 20.54 -8.32
N PRO A 95 8.37 19.49 -7.86
CA PRO A 95 8.76 19.26 -6.46
C PRO A 95 9.68 20.33 -5.80
N LYS A 96 9.78 21.53 -6.36
CA LYS A 96 10.60 22.62 -5.82
C LYS A 96 10.05 23.20 -4.52
N GLU A 97 8.79 22.93 -4.19
CA GLU A 97 8.16 23.40 -2.96
C GLU A 97 7.64 22.22 -2.12
N ARG A 98 7.83 22.32 -0.80
CA ARG A 98 7.36 21.36 0.21
C ARG A 98 5.85 21.12 0.10
N SER A 99 5.10 22.13 -0.32
CA SER A 99 3.64 22.15 -0.45
C SER A 99 3.19 22.06 -1.90
N MET A 100 2.26 21.17 -2.19
CA MET A 100 1.60 21.02 -3.50
C MET A 100 0.10 21.22 -3.33
N SER A 101 -0.54 21.98 -4.20
CA SER A 101 -2.00 22.17 -4.08
C SER A 101 -2.77 20.90 -4.41
N LEU A 102 -3.77 20.58 -3.59
CA LEU A 102 -4.63 19.41 -3.80
C LEU A 102 -5.60 19.59 -4.98
N TRP A 103 -5.66 20.79 -5.57
CA TRP A 103 -6.37 21.04 -6.82
C TRP A 103 -5.62 20.53 -8.05
N ARG A 104 -4.30 20.29 -7.94
CA ARG A 104 -3.42 19.76 -9.00
C ARG A 104 -3.06 18.30 -8.72
N PRO A 105 -2.63 17.50 -9.71
CA PRO A 105 -2.23 16.11 -9.47
C PRO A 105 -0.98 16.03 -8.58
N ILE A 106 -1.05 15.24 -7.51
CA ILE A 106 0.12 14.87 -6.70
C ILE A 106 0.76 13.61 -7.30
N PRO A 107 2.10 13.60 -7.51
CA PRO A 107 2.83 12.46 -8.04
C PRO A 107 2.55 11.16 -7.28
N SER A 108 2.43 10.07 -8.03
CA SER A 108 2.22 8.73 -7.46
C SER A 108 3.36 8.21 -6.62
N ASP A 109 4.55 8.70 -6.93
CA ASP A 109 5.86 8.31 -6.44
C ASP A 109 6.46 9.36 -5.49
N ARG A 110 5.68 10.37 -5.07
CA ARG A 110 6.11 11.37 -4.08
C ARG A 110 6.59 10.68 -2.80
N ILE A 111 7.84 10.94 -2.42
CA ILE A 111 8.44 10.36 -1.21
C ILE A 111 8.37 11.31 -0.01
N CYS A 112 8.50 10.77 1.20
CA CYS A 112 8.50 11.55 2.44
C CYS A 112 9.48 12.74 2.42
N ALA A 113 10.68 12.56 1.82
CA ALA A 113 11.67 13.63 1.72
C ALA A 113 11.17 14.83 0.88
N GLU A 114 10.52 14.58 -0.26
CA GLU A 114 9.92 15.61 -1.12
C GLU A 114 8.72 16.29 -0.45
N ALA A 115 7.99 15.54 0.38
CA ALA A 115 6.91 16.07 1.20
C ALA A 115 7.40 16.84 2.45
N GLY A 116 8.71 16.88 2.70
CA GLY A 116 9.29 17.48 3.90
C GLY A 116 8.85 16.79 5.19
N VAL A 117 8.71 15.46 5.15
CA VAL A 117 8.42 14.55 6.26
C VAL A 117 9.69 13.83 6.65
N GLU A 118 10.14 14.00 7.88
CA GLU A 118 11.33 13.34 8.41
C GLU A 118 11.15 11.81 8.46
N ALA A 119 12.26 11.08 8.30
CA ALA A 119 12.25 9.61 8.23
C ALA A 119 11.55 8.92 9.41
N HIS A 120 11.61 9.53 10.60
CA HIS A 120 10.95 8.99 11.79
C HIS A 120 9.44 9.27 11.83
N TRP A 121 8.91 10.25 11.09
CA TRP A 121 7.48 10.52 10.93
C TRP A 121 6.90 9.84 9.68
N CYS A 122 7.75 9.42 8.76
CA CYS A 122 7.36 8.78 7.52
C CYS A 122 6.61 7.45 7.76
N THR A 123 5.37 7.40 7.29
CA THR A 123 4.51 6.20 7.35
C THR A 123 4.53 5.39 6.07
N CYS A 124 5.23 5.86 5.03
CA CYS A 124 5.45 5.09 3.82
C CYS A 124 6.23 3.81 4.15
N LEU A 125 5.80 2.72 3.52
CA LEU A 125 6.51 1.46 3.58
C LEU A 125 7.61 1.46 2.51
N ASN A 126 8.75 0.86 2.82
CA ASN A 126 9.88 0.76 1.90
C ASN A 126 10.16 -0.71 1.56
N TRP A 127 10.33 -0.98 0.26
CA TRP A 127 10.82 -2.28 -0.20
C TRP A 127 12.31 -2.40 0.13
N GLY A 128 12.68 -3.52 0.72
CA GLY A 128 14.07 -3.92 0.94
C GLY A 128 14.25 -5.41 0.67
N SER A 129 15.50 -5.86 0.67
CA SER A 129 15.81 -7.29 0.66
C SER A 129 15.21 -7.96 1.90
N ALA A 130 14.75 -9.22 1.74
CA ALA A 130 14.31 -10.04 2.86
C ALA A 130 15.46 -10.84 3.53
N ASP A 131 16.73 -10.53 3.21
CA ASP A 131 17.90 -11.15 3.83
C ASP A 131 17.87 -11.01 5.37
N GLY A 132 18.20 -12.10 6.08
CA GLY A 132 18.13 -12.17 7.54
C GLY A 132 16.73 -12.46 8.11
N TYR A 133 15.74 -12.74 7.25
CA TYR A 133 14.38 -13.15 7.62
C TYR A 133 13.99 -14.49 6.96
N GLU A 134 14.93 -15.43 6.91
CA GLU A 134 14.79 -16.69 6.18
C GLU A 134 13.64 -17.55 6.71
N SER A 135 13.36 -17.49 8.02
CA SER A 135 12.25 -18.23 8.64
C SER A 135 10.91 -17.75 8.10
N GLU A 136 10.70 -16.43 8.09
CA GLU A 136 9.49 -15.77 7.60
C GLU A 136 9.33 -15.94 6.09
N VAL A 137 10.41 -15.80 5.33
CA VAL A 137 10.41 -16.03 3.87
C VAL A 137 10.00 -17.46 3.55
N ASN A 138 10.57 -18.46 4.25
CA ASN A 138 10.22 -19.86 4.07
C ASN A 138 8.76 -20.16 4.47
N ALA A 139 8.27 -19.57 5.57
CA ALA A 139 6.89 -19.72 6.00
C ALA A 139 5.92 -19.13 4.96
N THR A 140 6.25 -17.94 4.45
CA THR A 140 5.47 -17.24 3.41
C THR A 140 5.43 -18.03 2.10
N ALA A 141 6.57 -18.59 1.66
CA ALA A 141 6.64 -19.42 0.46
C ALA A 141 5.79 -20.69 0.59
N ARG A 142 5.82 -21.36 1.75
CA ARG A 142 4.96 -22.52 2.02
C ARG A 142 3.49 -22.15 2.04
N ALA A 143 3.12 -21.02 2.67
CA ALA A 143 1.75 -20.53 2.69
C ALA A 143 1.22 -20.23 1.27
N LEU A 144 2.07 -19.68 0.39
CA LEU A 144 1.74 -19.45 -1.01
C LEU A 144 1.44 -20.77 -1.74
N VAL A 145 2.35 -21.75 -1.68
CA VAL A 145 2.13 -23.06 -2.34
C VAL A 145 0.89 -23.76 -1.79
N GLN A 146 0.68 -23.70 -0.48
CA GLN A 146 -0.52 -24.24 0.14
C GLN A 146 -1.80 -23.57 -0.39
N ALA A 147 -1.82 -22.24 -0.48
CA ALA A 147 -2.97 -21.52 -1.01
C ALA A 147 -3.24 -21.88 -2.48
N ILE A 148 -2.20 -22.05 -3.29
CA ILE A 148 -2.34 -22.50 -4.68
C ILE A 148 -2.96 -23.91 -4.73
N ASN A 149 -2.45 -24.82 -3.91
CA ASN A 149 -2.98 -26.18 -3.81
C ASN A 149 -4.43 -26.20 -3.33
N ASP A 150 -4.83 -25.33 -2.41
CA ASP A 150 -6.20 -25.25 -1.93
C ASP A 150 -7.16 -24.79 -3.03
N GLN A 151 -6.72 -23.92 -3.95
CA GLN A 151 -7.53 -23.53 -5.12
C GLN A 151 -7.70 -24.66 -6.14
N THR A 152 -6.65 -25.47 -6.38
CA THR A 152 -6.72 -26.60 -7.33
C THR A 152 -7.27 -27.89 -6.69
N LYS A 153 -7.48 -27.91 -5.38
CA LYS A 153 -7.95 -29.08 -4.61
C LYS A 153 -9.24 -29.71 -5.14
N PRO A 154 -10.28 -28.97 -5.57
CA PRO A 154 -11.48 -29.59 -6.16
C PRO A 154 -11.17 -30.38 -7.44
N GLU A 155 -10.08 -30.01 -8.12
CA GLU A 155 -9.64 -30.57 -9.41
C GLU A 155 -8.44 -31.51 -9.26
N ARG A 156 -8.19 -32.05 -8.05
CA ARG A 156 -7.04 -32.91 -7.74
C ARG A 156 -7.00 -34.24 -8.51
N LYS A 157 -8.05 -34.58 -9.26
CA LYS A 157 -8.04 -35.71 -10.21
C LYS A 157 -7.34 -35.38 -11.52
N LEU A 158 -7.23 -34.09 -11.84
CA LEU A 158 -6.66 -33.55 -13.08
C LEU A 158 -5.33 -32.87 -12.78
N CYS A 159 -5.32 -31.97 -11.80
CA CYS A 159 -4.18 -31.16 -11.41
C CYS A 159 -3.38 -31.87 -10.31
N ALA A 160 -2.08 -32.05 -10.53
CA ALA A 160 -1.19 -32.54 -9.50
C ALA A 160 -0.98 -31.51 -8.38
N GLU A 161 -0.67 -32.04 -7.20
CA GLU A 161 -0.28 -31.23 -6.05
C GLU A 161 1.09 -30.61 -6.29
N LEU A 162 1.18 -29.30 -6.11
CA LEU A 162 2.44 -28.57 -6.23
C LEU A 162 3.21 -28.60 -4.91
N SER A 163 4.52 -28.62 -4.98
CA SER A 163 5.44 -28.50 -3.87
C SER A 163 6.43 -27.36 -4.16
N LEU A 164 6.93 -26.73 -3.10
CA LEU A 164 7.92 -25.67 -3.24
C LEU A 164 9.27 -26.29 -3.63
N ASN A 165 9.82 -25.91 -4.78
CA ASN A 165 11.15 -26.33 -5.22
C ASN A 165 12.23 -25.34 -4.76
N LYS A 166 12.06 -24.06 -5.11
CA LYS A 166 13.07 -23.02 -4.85
C LYS A 166 12.44 -21.66 -4.63
N ILE A 167 13.03 -20.87 -3.75
CA ILE A 167 12.77 -19.43 -3.65
C ILE A 167 13.88 -18.72 -4.44
N VAL A 168 13.50 -17.95 -5.44
CA VAL A 168 14.42 -17.27 -6.38
C VAL A 168 14.78 -15.89 -5.88
N ASP A 169 13.77 -15.13 -5.44
CA ASP A 169 13.91 -13.78 -4.90
C ASP A 169 12.88 -13.57 -3.79
N ALA A 170 13.23 -12.71 -2.83
CA ALA A 170 12.35 -12.34 -1.74
C ALA A 170 12.61 -10.89 -1.32
N LYS A 171 11.55 -10.07 -1.41
CA LYS A 171 11.55 -8.69 -0.94
C LYS A 171 10.58 -8.52 0.20
N ARG A 172 10.86 -7.56 1.07
CA ARG A 172 10.07 -7.22 2.23
C ARG A 172 9.71 -5.73 2.23
N LEU A 173 8.44 -5.43 2.44
CA LEU A 173 7.87 -4.10 2.52
C LEU A 173 7.46 -3.82 3.97
N VAL A 174 8.15 -2.89 4.62
CA VAL A 174 7.97 -2.53 6.04
C VAL A 174 8.13 -1.03 6.25
N SER A 175 7.68 -0.53 7.40
CA SER A 175 7.92 0.86 7.80
C SER A 175 9.41 1.16 7.95
N HIS A 176 9.78 2.43 7.74
CA HIS A 176 11.15 2.90 7.87
C HIS A 176 11.74 2.57 9.26
N SER A 177 13.01 2.19 9.30
CA SER A 177 13.68 1.78 10.54
C SER A 177 13.66 2.87 11.63
N ASP A 178 13.83 4.13 11.24
CA ASP A 178 13.74 5.27 12.16
C ASP A 178 12.35 5.43 12.79
N MET A 179 11.27 5.10 12.05
CA MET A 179 9.93 5.09 12.62
C MET A 179 9.82 4.04 13.73
N LEU A 180 10.32 2.82 13.50
CA LEU A 180 10.29 1.74 14.48
C LEU A 180 11.16 2.04 15.71
N ARG A 181 12.27 2.75 15.50
CA ARG A 181 13.21 3.13 16.54
C ARG A 181 12.81 4.41 17.29
N TYR A 182 11.81 5.14 16.81
CA TYR A 182 11.32 6.33 17.48
C TYR A 182 10.74 6.00 18.86
N LYS A 183 11.23 6.70 19.88
CA LYS A 183 10.77 6.61 21.27
C LYS A 183 10.14 7.91 21.75
N TRP A 184 10.83 9.03 21.52
CA TRP A 184 10.40 10.35 21.98
C TRP A 184 11.09 11.50 21.20
N VAL A 185 10.88 12.74 21.62
CA VAL A 185 11.63 13.92 21.17
C VAL A 185 12.71 14.29 22.19
N LYS A 186 13.90 14.67 21.71
CA LYS A 186 15.04 15.06 22.58
C LYS A 186 15.05 16.56 22.87
N ASP A 187 14.45 17.36 22.02
CA ASP A 187 14.44 18.81 22.06
C ASP A 187 13.05 19.35 22.40
N LYS A 188 13.00 20.64 22.78
CA LYS A 188 11.75 21.30 23.16
C LYS A 188 10.80 21.50 21.99
N ASP A 189 11.37 21.72 20.80
CA ASP A 189 10.62 22.06 19.59
C ASP A 189 10.17 20.81 18.82
N GLY A 190 10.71 19.63 19.17
CA GLY A 190 10.28 18.34 18.66
C GLY A 190 10.91 17.92 17.33
N PHE A 191 11.98 18.58 16.89
CA PHE A 191 12.66 18.29 15.63
C PHE A 191 13.73 17.21 15.73
N VAL A 192 14.21 16.90 16.94
CA VAL A 192 15.28 15.92 17.17
C VAL A 192 14.68 14.63 17.73
N PRO A 193 14.61 13.55 16.93
CA PRO A 193 14.05 12.29 17.40
C PRO A 193 15.00 11.56 18.35
N ASP A 194 14.41 10.91 19.35
CA ASP A 194 15.05 9.84 20.12
C ASP A 194 14.82 8.49 19.42
N LEU A 195 15.85 8.00 18.74
CA LEU A 195 15.87 6.72 18.01
C LEU A 195 16.42 5.55 18.86
N SER A 196 16.28 5.63 20.19
CA SER A 196 16.67 4.57 21.13
C SER A 196 15.55 3.53 21.37
N GLY A 197 14.40 3.69 20.71
CA GLY A 197 13.29 2.74 20.76
C GLY A 197 13.57 1.45 19.98
N ASN A 198 12.70 0.47 20.18
CA ASN A 198 12.80 -0.85 19.55
C ASN A 198 11.40 -1.43 19.29
N THR A 199 10.53 -0.63 18.66
CA THR A 199 9.15 -1.03 18.37
C THR A 199 9.18 -2.22 17.42
N LYS A 200 8.53 -3.32 17.80
CA LYS A 200 8.44 -4.51 16.96
C LYS A 200 7.40 -4.31 15.87
N LEU A 201 7.72 -4.80 14.67
CA LEU A 201 6.77 -4.88 13.57
C LEU A 201 5.63 -5.84 13.91
N SER A 202 4.39 -5.41 13.68
CA SER A 202 3.18 -6.25 13.81
C SER A 202 2.81 -6.96 12.51
N PHE A 203 3.25 -6.43 11.37
CA PHE A 203 3.04 -7.03 10.06
C PHE A 203 4.17 -6.66 9.11
N ALA A 204 4.33 -7.46 8.06
CA ALA A 204 5.20 -7.17 6.92
C ALA A 204 4.56 -7.71 5.65
N THR A 205 4.76 -7.03 4.53
CA THR A 205 4.37 -7.56 3.22
C THR A 205 5.59 -8.14 2.54
N TYR A 206 5.47 -9.34 1.99
CA TYR A 206 6.53 -10.02 1.25
C TYR A 206 6.12 -10.16 -0.20
N GLN A 207 7.06 -9.88 -1.11
CA GLN A 207 6.94 -10.24 -2.52
C GLN A 207 7.96 -11.36 -2.78
N LEU A 208 7.47 -12.49 -3.27
CA LEU A 208 8.29 -13.67 -3.51
C LEU A 208 8.29 -14.04 -4.99
N HIS A 209 9.44 -14.50 -5.47
CA HIS A 209 9.55 -15.32 -6.66
C HIS A 209 9.83 -16.76 -6.25
N VAL A 210 8.91 -17.68 -6.54
CA VAL A 210 9.05 -19.09 -6.17
C VAL A 210 8.91 -19.99 -7.40
N ILE A 211 9.70 -21.05 -7.42
CA ILE A 211 9.56 -22.15 -8.37
C ILE A 211 8.87 -23.30 -7.66
N THR A 212 7.82 -23.84 -8.27
CA THR A 212 7.15 -25.06 -7.78
C THR A 212 7.45 -26.27 -8.65
N GLU A 213 7.27 -27.46 -8.09
CA GLU A 213 7.26 -28.72 -8.81
C GLU A 213 6.00 -29.51 -8.49
N PRO A 214 5.43 -30.25 -9.46
CA PRO A 214 5.90 -30.40 -10.85
C PRO A 214 5.64 -29.15 -11.71
N GLY A 215 6.13 -29.16 -12.96
CA GLY A 215 5.90 -28.10 -13.96
C GLY A 215 6.89 -26.94 -13.97
N HIS A 216 7.73 -26.79 -12.94
CA HIS A 216 8.71 -25.68 -12.83
C HIS A 216 8.08 -24.29 -13.04
N ALA A 217 6.86 -24.11 -12.53
CA ALA A 217 6.14 -22.85 -12.59
C ALA A 217 6.86 -21.81 -11.73
N LEU A 218 7.17 -20.65 -12.31
CA LEU A 218 7.73 -19.50 -11.63
C LEU A 218 6.60 -18.53 -11.28
N TYR A 219 6.28 -18.41 -10.00
CA TYR A 219 5.25 -17.50 -9.50
C TYR A 219 5.86 -16.25 -8.89
N GLU A 220 5.28 -15.09 -9.20
CA GLU A 220 5.40 -13.86 -8.40
C GLU A 220 4.13 -13.67 -7.59
N ALA A 221 4.27 -13.49 -6.28
CA ALA A 221 3.13 -13.26 -5.41
C ALA A 221 3.47 -12.27 -4.30
N THR A 222 2.46 -11.50 -3.88
CA THR A 222 2.55 -10.58 -2.75
C THR A 222 1.66 -11.08 -1.61
N LEU A 223 2.24 -11.26 -0.43
CA LEU A 223 1.58 -11.80 0.76
C LEU A 223 1.76 -10.85 1.94
N GLN A 224 0.71 -10.61 2.70
CA GLN A 224 0.82 -9.92 3.98
C GLN A 224 0.97 -10.94 5.09
N TYR A 225 2.06 -10.84 5.86
CA TYR A 225 2.33 -11.64 7.03
C TYR A 225 2.00 -10.85 8.30
N ASN A 226 1.08 -11.35 9.11
CA ASN A 226 0.80 -10.85 10.44
C ASN A 226 1.75 -11.53 11.43
N ILE A 227 2.68 -10.76 11.99
CA ILE A 227 3.76 -11.27 12.85
C ILE A 227 3.22 -11.67 14.23
N ASP A 228 2.14 -11.01 14.68
CA ASP A 228 1.59 -11.23 16.02
C ASP A 228 0.89 -12.59 16.17
N ASN A 229 0.24 -13.08 15.11
CA ASN A 229 -0.49 -14.35 15.13
C ASN A 229 0.01 -15.40 14.12
N GLY A 230 0.98 -15.05 13.28
CA GLY A 230 1.55 -15.95 12.28
C GLY A 230 0.66 -16.19 11.05
N ASN A 231 -0.42 -15.41 10.88
CA ASN A 231 -1.34 -15.58 9.75
C ASN A 231 -0.84 -14.88 8.48
N PHE A 232 -1.25 -15.43 7.34
CA PHE A 232 -0.96 -14.89 6.02
C PHE A 232 -2.27 -14.46 5.34
N THR A 233 -2.25 -13.30 4.72
CA THR A 233 -3.31 -12.84 3.82
C THR A 233 -2.75 -12.81 2.40
N ILE A 234 -3.45 -13.46 1.47
CA ILE A 234 -3.04 -13.57 0.07
C ILE A 234 -4.20 -13.08 -0.79
N ASP A 235 -3.93 -12.11 -1.65
CA ASP A 235 -4.84 -11.79 -2.75
C ASP A 235 -4.51 -12.70 -3.93
N PHE A 236 -5.34 -13.72 -4.13
CA PHE A 236 -5.12 -14.71 -5.17
C PHE A 236 -5.19 -14.10 -6.59
N THR A 237 -5.83 -12.94 -6.76
CA THR A 237 -5.87 -12.23 -8.05
C THR A 237 -4.56 -11.53 -8.39
N SER A 238 -3.68 -11.37 -7.40
CA SER A 238 -2.37 -10.73 -7.55
C SER A 238 -1.23 -11.72 -7.82
N ILE A 239 -1.50 -13.03 -7.83
CA ILE A 239 -0.49 -14.06 -8.13
C ILE A 239 -0.28 -14.12 -9.64
N SER A 240 0.97 -13.99 -10.07
CA SER A 240 1.36 -14.04 -11.48
C SER A 240 2.20 -15.29 -11.76
N HIS A 241 1.79 -16.08 -12.75
CA HIS A 241 2.63 -17.15 -13.31
C HIS A 241 3.52 -16.54 -14.41
N ILE A 242 4.81 -16.36 -14.13
CA ILE A 242 5.72 -15.50 -14.90
C ILE A 242 6.25 -16.19 -16.17
N ASN A 243 6.55 -17.48 -16.10
CA ASN A 243 7.00 -18.25 -17.26
C ASN A 243 5.82 -18.84 -18.05
N ALA A 244 6.03 -19.27 -19.29
CA ALA A 244 4.98 -19.92 -20.07
C ALA A 244 4.67 -21.33 -19.52
N TYR A 245 3.41 -21.61 -19.20
CA TYR A 245 2.96 -22.96 -18.78
C TYR A 245 2.65 -23.88 -19.97
N GLY A 246 2.51 -23.33 -21.19
CA GLY A 246 2.31 -24.11 -22.41
C GLY A 246 1.15 -25.10 -22.31
N ASP A 247 1.43 -26.38 -22.57
CA ASP A 247 0.45 -27.47 -22.56
C ASP A 247 0.34 -28.19 -21.20
N GLN A 248 1.02 -27.69 -20.16
CA GLN A 248 0.97 -28.27 -18.80
C GLN A 248 -0.44 -28.34 -18.22
N PRO A 249 -1.35 -27.35 -18.41
CA PRO A 249 -2.70 -27.38 -17.85
C PRO A 249 -3.78 -27.87 -18.82
N HIS A 250 -3.44 -28.56 -19.92
CA HIS A 250 -4.42 -28.90 -20.98
C HIS A 250 -5.67 -29.63 -20.47
N CYS A 251 -5.54 -30.46 -19.43
CA CYS A 251 -6.64 -31.18 -18.80
C CYS A 251 -7.66 -30.27 -18.07
N ILE A 252 -7.31 -29.02 -17.72
CA ILE A 252 -8.20 -28.10 -17.00
C ILE A 252 -8.68 -26.93 -17.86
N ILE A 253 -8.01 -26.59 -18.97
CA ILE A 253 -8.31 -25.39 -19.79
C ILE A 253 -9.80 -25.32 -20.18
N ASP A 254 -10.37 -26.42 -20.68
CA ASP A 254 -11.77 -26.44 -21.14
C ASP A 254 -12.79 -26.49 -19.99
N LYS A 255 -12.35 -26.89 -18.79
CA LYS A 255 -13.20 -27.00 -17.60
C LYS A 255 -13.20 -25.72 -16.77
N ASN A 256 -12.03 -25.17 -16.51
CA ASN A 256 -11.84 -23.92 -15.78
C ASN A 256 -10.51 -23.27 -16.18
N TYR A 257 -10.57 -22.37 -17.16
CA TYR A 257 -9.44 -21.61 -17.65
C TYR A 257 -8.69 -20.84 -16.55
N PHE A 258 -9.38 -20.35 -15.51
CA PHE A 258 -8.74 -19.59 -14.43
C PHE A 258 -7.79 -20.43 -13.56
N LEU A 259 -7.92 -21.76 -13.60
CA LEU A 259 -6.99 -22.68 -12.91
C LEU A 259 -5.81 -23.09 -13.79
N ALA A 260 -5.78 -22.71 -15.08
CA ALA A 260 -4.72 -23.11 -15.98
C ALA A 260 -3.34 -22.62 -15.51
N ALA A 261 -3.27 -21.43 -14.93
CA ALA A 261 -2.04 -20.87 -14.38
C ALA A 261 -1.53 -21.62 -13.12
N TYR A 262 -2.29 -22.57 -12.57
CA TYR A 262 -1.97 -23.23 -11.29
C TYR A 262 -1.99 -24.76 -11.37
N CYS A 263 -2.34 -25.31 -12.54
CA CYS A 263 -2.58 -26.72 -12.73
C CYS A 263 -1.48 -27.35 -13.59
N VAL A 264 -0.91 -28.46 -13.11
CA VAL A 264 -0.04 -29.32 -13.91
C VAL A 264 -0.74 -30.67 -14.04
N CYS A 265 -1.06 -31.06 -15.27
CA CYS A 265 -1.78 -32.30 -15.54
C CYS A 265 -0.91 -33.52 -15.29
N TYR A 266 -1.51 -34.60 -14.77
CA TYR A 266 -0.77 -35.80 -14.37
C TYR A 266 0.01 -36.50 -15.49
N ASP A 267 -0.43 -36.39 -16.74
CA ASP A 267 0.23 -36.95 -17.93
C ASP A 267 1.41 -36.09 -18.42
N LYS A 268 1.69 -34.96 -17.76
CA LYS A 268 2.83 -34.07 -18.02
C LYS A 268 3.95 -34.17 -16.98
N ILE A 269 3.86 -35.12 -16.05
CA ILE A 269 4.77 -35.30 -14.90
C ILE A 269 5.59 -36.57 -15.08
#